data_AF-A0AAE5UAL9-F1
#
_entry.id   AF-A0AAE5UAL9-F1
#
_cell.length_a   1.000
_cell.length_b   1.000
_cell.length_c   1.000
_cell.angle_alpha   90.00
_cell.angle_beta   90.00
_cell.angle_gamma   90.00
#
_symmetry.space_group_name_H-M   'P 1'
#
loop_
_entity.id
_entity.type
_entity.pdbx_description
1 polymer ?
#
loop_
_entity_poly.entity_id
_entity_poly.type
_entity_poly.pdbx_seq_one_letter_code
_entity_poly.pdbx_strand_id
1 'polypeptide(L)'
;MIKIDSYGHYYNPHNGKYYKKGKYYRKKGENNQNKLRETKSEINQVHNLDNSLYKMSIKNNHNHPIKVSIIMPTYNKYNQISLSLYGLSKQTFPNSDYEVILVDDASSDKTRDILKEIDVPFKFKYIRMKKNKGRSFVRNIGIKHSEGDVLIFLDGEMLVTPHFIQNHYKHHLQETNLVVTGAMHYEGVYTFIMPDYNEDQFAHLKDLVRKDPKYMEIYESYERTRHKSKKPYPLVTIEDIDTERFQSLSFSNRYFLNSGLKHFGERLKGFTLPYIAFLSGNVSVRKEELNKSGYFDETFVGYGAEDWEIGYRLYKNGAQFVLDPSTVAYHQEHPISKKKLKEQWGNHYRFVKKHPNIDVLILSLEWKELSFMHMHQTLVEYNALDERFPNEYNELKKAFRTMLFRIIECLNNEQPVTELYKLPGGSEERIKIHQQFETLRPRGFDYLASSFEQIYHL
;
A
#
# COMPACT_ATOMS: atom_id res chain seq x y z
N MET A 1 7.91 21.07 -26.89
CA MET A 1 8.47 20.09 -25.91
C MET A 1 7.66 20.19 -24.63
N ILE A 2 7.25 19.07 -24.05
CA ILE A 2 6.48 18.98 -22.81
C ILE A 2 7.46 18.96 -21.64
N LYS A 3 7.34 19.86 -20.67
CA LYS A 3 8.16 19.79 -19.44
C LYS A 3 7.65 18.62 -18.59
N ILE A 4 8.51 17.66 -18.29
CA ILE A 4 8.09 16.42 -17.59
C ILE A 4 8.29 16.49 -16.09
N ASP A 5 9.21 17.33 -15.62
CA ASP A 5 9.45 17.55 -14.21
C ASP A 5 10.09 18.92 -13.93
N SER A 6 10.21 19.26 -12.65
CA SER A 6 10.85 20.48 -12.17
C SER A 6 12.36 20.51 -12.40
N TYR A 7 13.00 19.37 -12.68
CA TYR A 7 14.46 19.21 -12.79
C TYR A 7 14.99 19.51 -14.21
N GLY A 8 14.18 20.19 -15.01
CA GLY A 8 14.54 20.62 -16.36
C GLY A 8 14.51 19.50 -17.37
N HIS A 9 13.78 18.41 -17.11
CA HIS A 9 13.55 17.39 -18.12
C HIS A 9 12.34 17.74 -18.98
N TYR A 10 12.45 17.42 -20.27
CA TYR A 10 11.46 17.70 -21.29
C TYR A 10 11.27 16.48 -22.19
N TYR A 11 10.07 16.29 -22.71
CA TYR A 11 9.73 15.26 -23.67
C TYR A 11 9.34 15.92 -24.99
N ASN A 12 9.95 15.49 -26.09
CA ASN A 12 9.55 15.95 -27.43
C ASN A 12 8.63 14.90 -28.04
N PRO A 13 7.34 15.21 -28.22
CA PRO A 13 6.37 14.25 -28.74
C PRO A 13 6.63 13.89 -30.20
N HIS A 14 7.23 14.77 -31.01
CA HIS A 14 7.46 14.51 -32.44
C HIS A 14 8.46 13.39 -32.70
N ASN A 15 9.46 13.23 -31.83
CA ASN A 15 10.53 12.25 -31.99
C ASN A 15 10.65 11.26 -30.81
N GLY A 16 9.77 11.36 -29.81
CA GLY A 16 9.74 10.50 -28.63
C GLY A 16 10.97 10.59 -27.74
N LYS A 17 11.81 11.62 -27.89
CA LYS A 17 13.06 11.78 -27.12
C LYS A 17 12.84 12.63 -25.86
N TYR A 18 13.58 12.24 -24.82
CA TYR A 18 13.69 12.98 -23.58
C TYR A 18 14.92 13.88 -23.63
N TYR A 19 14.76 15.12 -23.22
CA TYR A 19 15.77 16.17 -23.19
C TYR A 19 15.94 16.65 -21.76
N LYS A 20 17.14 17.11 -21.44
CA LYS A 20 17.42 17.83 -20.21
C LYS A 20 17.94 19.20 -20.61
N LYS A 21 17.36 20.27 -20.06
CA LYS A 21 17.90 21.61 -20.28
C LYS A 21 19.34 21.65 -19.74
N GLY A 22 20.28 22.08 -20.58
CA GLY A 22 21.71 22.02 -20.33
C GLY A 22 22.13 22.70 -19.03
N LYS A 23 23.21 22.19 -18.43
CA LYS A 23 24.04 22.87 -17.42
C LYS A 23 24.40 24.29 -17.91
N TYR A 24 24.65 25.23 -16.99
CA TYR A 24 24.97 26.68 -17.13
C TYR A 24 23.74 27.61 -17.02
N TYR A 25 23.62 28.60 -16.11
CA TYR A 25 24.56 29.36 -15.29
C TYR A 25 24.05 29.47 -13.84
N ARG A 26 24.86 29.09 -12.86
CA ARG A 26 24.64 29.44 -11.46
C ARG A 26 25.30 30.80 -11.23
N LYS A 27 24.55 31.83 -10.80
CA LYS A 27 25.14 33.08 -10.31
C LYS A 27 26.15 32.72 -9.22
N LYS A 28 27.40 33.16 -9.39
CA LYS A 28 28.44 33.13 -8.34
C LYS A 28 27.88 33.89 -7.14
N GLY A 29 27.60 33.21 -6.02
CA GLY A 29 27.18 33.89 -4.78
C GLY A 29 26.46 33.07 -3.71
N GLU A 30 25.72 32.00 -4.06
CA GLU A 30 24.91 31.29 -3.05
C GLU A 30 25.58 30.01 -2.52
N ASN A 31 25.89 30.04 -1.22
CA ASN A 31 26.52 28.98 -0.43
C ASN A 31 25.84 27.61 -0.60
N ASN A 32 26.66 26.58 -0.83
CA ASN A 32 26.24 25.20 -1.08
C ASN A 32 25.90 24.45 0.21
N GLN A 33 24.61 24.36 0.57
CA GLN A 33 24.10 23.35 1.50
C GLN A 33 23.37 22.16 0.82
N ASN A 34 23.05 22.23 -0.49
CA ASN A 34 22.14 21.27 -1.17
C ASN A 34 22.80 20.16 -2.05
N LYS A 35 24.09 19.83 -1.88
CA LYS A 35 24.70 18.68 -2.63
C LYS A 35 24.45 17.36 -1.91
N LEU A 36 24.17 16.26 -2.65
CA LEU A 36 24.23 14.90 -2.06
C LEU A 36 25.61 14.73 -1.44
N ARG A 37 25.63 14.51 -0.13
CA ARG A 37 26.80 13.99 0.55
C ARG A 37 26.61 12.49 0.65
N GLU A 38 27.45 11.72 -0.05
CA GLU A 38 27.61 10.31 0.27
C GLU A 38 28.18 10.26 1.68
N THR A 39 27.39 9.82 2.65
CA THR A 39 27.90 9.54 3.97
C THR A 39 28.70 8.23 3.89
N LYS A 40 30.04 8.32 3.95
CA LYS A 40 30.84 7.24 4.54
C LYS A 40 30.51 7.23 6.03
N SER A 41 29.34 6.72 6.38
CA SER A 41 28.97 6.69 7.78
C SER A 41 29.66 5.48 8.41
N GLU A 42 30.77 5.75 9.08
CA GLU A 42 30.96 5.19 10.41
C GLU A 42 29.76 5.65 11.25
N ILE A 43 28.63 4.93 11.12
CA ILE A 43 27.48 5.11 12.01
C ILE A 43 27.93 4.51 13.32
N ASN A 44 28.34 5.36 14.27
CA ASN A 44 28.43 4.96 15.65
C ASN A 44 27.03 4.49 16.10
N GLN A 45 26.94 3.18 16.35
CA GLN A 45 25.96 2.51 17.20
C GLN A 45 24.49 2.88 16.97
N VAL A 46 23.92 2.43 15.85
CA VAL A 46 22.53 1.94 15.85
C VAL A 46 22.62 0.42 15.72
N HIS A 47 22.26 -0.30 16.78
CA HIS A 47 22.37 -1.76 16.86
C HIS A 47 21.77 -2.45 15.61
N ASN A 48 22.57 -3.32 14.97
CA ASN A 48 22.18 -4.28 13.92
C ASN A 48 21.77 -3.73 12.53
N LEU A 49 22.44 -2.70 12.02
CA LEU A 49 22.38 -2.38 10.58
C LEU A 49 23.69 -2.75 9.88
N ASP A 50 23.64 -3.78 9.03
CA ASP A 50 24.73 -4.07 8.11
C ASP A 50 24.77 -3.01 7.00
N ASN A 51 25.58 -1.97 7.22
CA ASN A 51 25.84 -0.90 6.25
C ASN A 51 26.48 -1.42 4.95
N SER A 52 26.86 -2.71 4.87
CA SER A 52 27.26 -3.34 3.62
C SER A 52 26.11 -3.55 2.63
N LEU A 53 24.84 -3.47 3.04
CA LEU A 53 23.70 -3.84 2.19
C LEU A 53 23.20 -2.73 1.26
N TYR A 54 23.46 -1.46 1.57
CA TYR A 54 22.94 -0.31 0.84
C TYR A 54 23.92 0.88 0.84
N LYS A 55 23.60 1.89 0.02
CA LYS A 55 24.26 3.21 0.05
C LYS A 55 23.21 4.26 0.41
N MET A 56 23.58 5.21 1.25
CA MET A 56 22.70 6.32 1.63
C MET A 56 23.29 7.66 1.21
N SER A 57 22.41 8.61 0.89
CA SER A 57 22.75 9.99 0.66
C SER A 57 21.67 10.90 1.24
N ILE A 58 22.08 12.02 1.82
CA ILE A 58 21.19 12.97 2.49
C ILE A 58 21.27 14.33 1.77
N LYS A 59 20.12 14.98 1.62
CA LYS A 59 19.95 16.37 1.15
C LYS A 59 19.13 17.18 2.15
N ASN A 60 19.34 18.50 2.14
CA ASN A 60 18.64 19.49 2.97
C ASN A 60 18.63 19.08 4.45
N ASN A 61 19.84 18.90 5.00
CA ASN A 61 19.95 18.50 6.40
C ASN A 61 19.62 19.70 7.28
N HIS A 62 18.40 19.73 7.79
CA HIS A 62 17.95 20.68 8.80
C HIS A 62 18.30 20.13 10.21
N ASN A 63 18.63 21.04 11.13
CA ASN A 63 18.87 20.72 12.54
C ASN A 63 17.59 20.82 13.40
N HIS A 64 16.42 20.93 12.77
CA HIS A 64 15.14 20.97 13.47
C HIS A 64 14.65 19.55 13.78
N PRO A 65 13.98 19.33 14.92
CA PRO A 65 13.33 18.06 15.22
C PRO A 65 12.30 17.72 14.14
N ILE A 66 12.48 16.56 13.51
CA ILE A 66 11.53 16.01 12.54
C ILE A 66 10.33 15.46 13.30
N LYS A 67 9.12 15.85 12.90
CA LYS A 67 7.86 15.34 13.46
C LYS A 67 7.34 14.15 12.69
N VAL A 68 7.50 14.18 11.36
CA VAL A 68 6.95 13.18 10.44
C VAL A 68 8.04 12.65 9.50
N SER A 69 8.16 11.33 9.39
CA SER A 69 8.98 10.68 8.37
C SER A 69 8.10 9.96 7.36
N ILE A 70 8.18 10.36 6.09
CA ILE A 70 7.51 9.67 4.99
C ILE A 70 8.44 8.59 4.45
N ILE A 71 8.01 7.34 4.48
CA ILE A 71 8.79 6.18 4.04
C ILE A 71 8.24 5.72 2.69
N MET A 72 9.07 5.83 1.64
CA MET A 72 8.69 5.51 0.28
C MET A 72 9.55 4.38 -0.29
N PRO A 73 9.00 3.17 -0.52
CA PRO A 73 9.70 2.16 -1.29
C PRO A 73 9.65 2.50 -2.80
N THR A 74 10.68 2.17 -3.55
CA THR A 74 10.67 2.27 -5.01
C THR A 74 11.44 1.14 -5.68
N TYR A 75 10.95 0.68 -6.83
CA TYR A 75 11.64 -0.27 -7.69
C TYR A 75 11.21 -0.07 -9.15
N ASN A 76 12.12 0.45 -9.97
CA ASN A 76 11.91 0.73 -11.40
C ASN A 76 10.70 1.64 -11.70
N LYS A 77 10.56 2.75 -10.95
CA LYS A 77 9.46 3.73 -11.06
C LYS A 77 9.94 5.14 -11.41
N TYR A 78 11.00 5.28 -12.20
CA TYR A 78 11.65 6.59 -12.38
C TYR A 78 10.71 7.73 -12.86
N ASN A 79 9.67 7.43 -13.64
CA ASN A 79 8.75 8.46 -14.13
C ASN A 79 7.82 8.97 -13.03
N GLN A 80 7.24 8.06 -12.27
CA GLN A 80 6.24 8.39 -11.26
C GLN A 80 6.87 9.07 -10.05
N ILE A 81 8.06 8.61 -9.65
CA ILE A 81 8.70 9.10 -8.41
C ILE A 81 9.03 10.59 -8.47
N SER A 82 9.33 11.15 -9.65
CA SER A 82 9.60 12.59 -9.79
C SER A 82 8.35 13.43 -9.50
N LEU A 83 7.18 12.98 -9.98
CA LEU A 83 5.90 13.63 -9.71
C LEU A 83 5.49 13.45 -8.24
N SER A 84 5.69 12.27 -7.66
CA SER A 84 5.41 12.00 -6.23
C SER A 84 6.21 12.93 -5.31
N LEU A 85 7.52 13.06 -5.55
CA LEU A 85 8.39 13.95 -4.77
C LEU A 85 8.06 15.43 -4.99
N TYR A 86 7.59 15.80 -6.19
CA TYR A 86 7.07 17.14 -6.44
C TYR A 86 5.79 17.42 -5.66
N GLY A 87 4.82 16.50 -5.63
CA GLY A 87 3.61 16.64 -4.81
C GLY A 87 3.92 16.79 -3.31
N LEU A 88 4.89 16.02 -2.81
CA LEU A 88 5.40 16.18 -1.45
C LEU A 88 6.15 17.49 -1.20
N SER A 89 6.56 18.23 -2.23
CA SER A 89 7.16 19.57 -2.08
C SER A 89 6.12 20.68 -1.91
N LYS A 90 4.83 20.35 -2.12
CA LYS A 90 3.70 21.31 -2.10
C LYS A 90 2.89 21.23 -0.82
N GLN A 91 3.49 20.69 0.23
CA GLN A 91 2.79 20.48 1.49
C GLN A 91 2.66 21.80 2.24
N THR A 92 1.50 21.99 2.86
CA THR A 92 1.22 23.08 3.82
C THR A 92 1.89 22.83 5.17
N PHE A 93 2.28 21.57 5.43
CA PHE A 93 3.08 21.19 6.59
C PHE A 93 4.51 21.78 6.47
N PRO A 94 5.10 22.36 7.54
CA PRO A 94 6.38 23.04 7.44
C PRO A 94 7.50 22.13 6.93
N ASN A 95 8.22 22.55 5.89
CA ASN A 95 9.32 21.79 5.28
C ASN A 95 10.44 21.39 6.27
N SER A 96 10.59 22.14 7.38
CA SER A 96 11.54 21.84 8.46
C SER A 96 11.11 20.69 9.37
N ASP A 97 9.83 20.32 9.34
CA ASP A 97 9.21 19.44 10.33
C ASP A 97 8.96 18.03 9.79
N TYR A 98 9.29 17.77 8.52
CA TYR A 98 9.20 16.44 7.93
C TYR A 98 10.40 16.07 7.09
N GLU A 99 10.60 14.77 6.93
CA GLU A 99 11.57 14.20 6.01
C GLU A 99 10.93 13.17 5.09
N VAL A 100 11.53 12.97 3.93
CA VAL A 100 11.16 11.91 2.99
C VAL A 100 12.33 10.95 2.84
N ILE A 101 12.06 9.67 3.07
CA ILE A 101 13.01 8.56 3.02
C ILE A 101 12.62 7.66 1.85
N LEU A 102 13.30 7.85 0.73
CA LEU A 102 13.11 7.03 -0.45
C LEU A 102 14.08 5.85 -0.43
N VAL A 103 13.53 4.64 -0.28
CA VAL A 103 14.30 3.39 -0.27
C VAL A 103 14.13 2.67 -1.61
N ASP A 104 15.18 2.74 -2.44
CA ASP A 104 15.28 2.13 -3.76
C ASP A 104 15.79 0.69 -3.65
N ASP A 105 14.92 -0.27 -3.98
CA ASP A 105 15.15 -1.71 -3.89
C ASP A 105 15.97 -2.27 -5.06
N ALA A 106 17.12 -1.62 -5.32
CA ALA A 106 18.06 -1.93 -6.38
C ALA A 106 17.51 -1.73 -7.81
N SER A 107 16.82 -0.62 -8.06
CA SER A 107 16.37 -0.23 -9.41
C SER A 107 17.52 -0.25 -10.41
N SER A 108 17.20 -0.74 -11.62
CA SER A 108 18.07 -0.81 -12.79
C SER A 108 17.73 0.24 -13.85
N ASP A 109 16.64 0.98 -13.66
CA ASP A 109 16.22 2.08 -14.50
C ASP A 109 16.93 3.41 -14.17
N LYS A 110 16.37 4.53 -14.65
CA LYS A 110 16.93 5.87 -14.46
C LYS A 110 16.67 6.49 -13.08
N THR A 111 16.06 5.76 -12.14
CA THR A 111 15.70 6.27 -10.81
C THR A 111 16.89 6.92 -10.12
N ARG A 112 18.07 6.28 -10.11
CA ARG A 112 19.27 6.85 -9.49
C ARG A 112 19.69 8.18 -10.12
N ASP A 113 19.58 8.31 -11.44
CA ASP A 113 20.14 9.45 -12.16
C ASP A 113 19.27 10.71 -12.01
N ILE A 114 17.95 10.56 -11.93
CA ILE A 114 17.05 11.69 -11.64
C ILE A 114 17.22 12.17 -10.18
N LEU A 115 17.45 11.25 -9.25
CA LEU A 115 17.56 11.58 -7.82
C LEU A 115 18.89 12.28 -7.47
N LYS A 116 19.94 12.10 -8.28
CA LYS A 116 21.21 12.86 -8.14
C LYS A 116 20.97 14.36 -8.19
N GLU A 117 20.06 14.81 -9.03
CA GLU A 117 19.82 16.23 -9.27
C GLU A 117 18.52 16.74 -8.64
N ILE A 118 17.88 15.90 -7.80
CA ILE A 118 16.66 16.31 -7.12
C ILE A 118 16.89 17.52 -6.20
N ASP A 119 16.02 18.51 -6.31
CA ASP A 119 15.99 19.70 -5.46
C ASP A 119 14.61 19.78 -4.83
N VAL A 120 14.54 19.49 -3.54
CA VAL A 120 13.31 19.42 -2.73
C VAL A 120 13.46 20.34 -1.54
N PRO A 121 12.39 20.90 -0.97
CA PRO A 121 12.49 21.84 0.14
C PRO A 121 12.62 21.17 1.52
N PHE A 122 12.34 19.87 1.60
CA PHE A 122 12.35 19.08 2.83
C PHE A 122 13.64 18.26 2.96
N LYS A 123 13.90 17.75 4.18
CA LYS A 123 14.99 16.80 4.43
C LYS A 123 14.75 15.52 3.64
N PHE A 124 15.72 15.13 2.82
CA PHE A 124 15.54 14.00 1.91
C PHE A 124 16.67 12.98 2.07
N LYS A 125 16.29 11.73 2.36
CA LYS A 125 17.19 10.58 2.45
C LYS A 125 16.91 9.65 1.27
N TYR A 126 17.92 9.42 0.45
CA TYR A 126 17.89 8.41 -0.60
C TYR A 126 18.75 7.23 -0.19
N ILE A 127 18.12 6.07 -0.03
CA ILE A 127 18.76 4.82 0.37
C ILE A 127 18.62 3.82 -0.77
N ARG A 128 19.73 3.36 -1.33
CA ARG A 128 19.74 2.40 -2.44
C ARG A 128 20.30 1.05 -2.01
N MET A 129 19.48 0.02 -2.10
CA MET A 129 19.88 -1.36 -1.89
C MET A 129 20.88 -1.83 -2.96
N LYS A 130 21.83 -2.69 -2.57
CA LYS A 130 22.75 -3.34 -3.52
C LYS A 130 22.08 -4.46 -4.33
N LYS A 131 21.06 -5.09 -3.76
CA LYS A 131 20.27 -6.18 -4.36
C LYS A 131 18.82 -6.02 -3.94
N ASN A 132 17.90 -6.46 -4.79
CA ASN A 132 16.48 -6.46 -4.48
C ASN A 132 16.20 -7.39 -3.27
N LYS A 133 15.48 -6.88 -2.28
CA LYS A 133 15.16 -7.56 -1.02
C LYS A 133 13.66 -7.60 -0.71
N GLY A 134 12.83 -6.90 -1.49
CA GLY A 134 11.38 -6.88 -1.32
C GLY A 134 10.90 -5.80 -0.35
N ARG A 135 9.58 -5.57 -0.40
CA ARG A 135 8.88 -4.43 0.21
C ARG A 135 9.05 -4.34 1.73
N SER A 136 8.84 -5.45 2.45
CA SER A 136 8.99 -5.51 3.91
C SER A 136 10.38 -5.07 4.36
N PHE A 137 11.42 -5.59 3.69
CA PHE A 137 12.81 -5.25 4.01
C PHE A 137 13.09 -3.76 3.80
N VAL A 138 12.70 -3.20 2.65
CA VAL A 138 12.99 -1.78 2.36
C VAL A 138 12.18 -0.83 3.24
N ARG A 139 10.95 -1.18 3.62
CA ARG A 139 10.17 -0.41 4.59
C ARG A 139 10.83 -0.43 5.97
N ASN A 140 11.36 -1.57 6.42
CA ASN A 140 12.12 -1.66 7.66
C ASN A 140 13.39 -0.80 7.65
N ILE A 141 14.10 -0.74 6.51
CA ILE A 141 15.23 0.18 6.34
C ILE A 141 14.76 1.64 6.50
N GLY A 142 13.64 2.00 5.88
CA GLY A 142 13.03 3.33 6.05
C GLY A 142 12.69 3.65 7.52
N ILE A 143 12.05 2.71 8.23
CA ILE A 143 11.72 2.86 9.66
C ILE A 143 12.98 3.09 10.49
N LYS A 144 14.05 2.30 10.26
CA LYS A 144 15.29 2.41 11.03
C LYS A 144 16.01 3.74 10.79
N HIS A 145 15.90 4.32 9.60
CA HIS A 145 16.50 5.62 9.26
C HIS A 145 15.58 6.82 9.51
N SER A 146 14.36 6.60 10.02
CA SER A 146 13.42 7.66 10.37
C SER A 146 13.82 8.42 11.63
N GLU A 147 13.59 9.73 11.63
CA GLU A 147 13.79 10.64 12.76
C GLU A 147 12.45 11.07 13.38
N GLY A 148 11.37 11.06 12.62
CA GLY A 148 10.04 11.49 13.06
C GLY A 148 9.34 10.49 13.97
N ASP A 149 8.55 11.02 14.91
CA ASP A 149 7.72 10.23 15.81
C ASP A 149 6.51 9.60 15.10
N VAL A 150 6.01 10.25 14.04
CA VAL A 150 4.95 9.75 13.17
C VAL A 150 5.55 9.28 11.86
N LEU A 151 5.28 8.03 11.50
CA LEU A 151 5.68 7.47 10.21
C LEU A 151 4.48 7.48 9.28
N ILE A 152 4.65 7.98 8.05
CA ILE A 152 3.67 7.83 6.97
C ILE A 152 4.31 6.90 5.92
N PHE A 153 3.74 5.74 5.71
CA PHE A 153 4.10 4.88 4.58
C PHE A 153 3.33 5.34 3.35
N LEU A 154 4.06 5.56 2.26
CA LEU A 154 3.51 6.04 0.99
C LEU A 154 4.24 5.36 -0.16
N ASP A 155 3.53 4.73 -1.10
CA ASP A 155 4.19 4.10 -2.24
C ASP A 155 4.89 5.13 -3.16
N GLY A 156 5.96 4.71 -3.85
CA GLY A 156 6.78 5.57 -4.69
C GLY A 156 6.04 6.22 -5.86
N GLU A 157 4.90 5.66 -6.24
CA GLU A 157 4.05 6.08 -7.35
C GLU A 157 2.75 6.77 -6.90
N MET A 158 2.78 7.49 -5.78
CA MET A 158 1.62 8.22 -5.26
C MET A 158 1.75 9.75 -5.45
N LEU A 159 0.70 10.38 -5.97
CA LEU A 159 0.49 11.83 -5.89
C LEU A 159 -0.32 12.16 -4.63
N VAL A 160 -0.03 13.32 -4.03
CA VAL A 160 -0.65 13.75 -2.78
C VAL A 160 -1.11 15.21 -2.89
N THR A 161 -2.14 15.56 -2.14
CA THR A 161 -2.65 16.95 -2.07
C THR A 161 -1.78 17.80 -1.12
N PRO A 162 -1.87 19.14 -1.17
CA PRO A 162 -1.12 20.03 -0.28
C PRO A 162 -1.36 19.83 1.23
N HIS A 163 -2.46 19.21 1.63
CA HIS A 163 -2.82 19.00 3.04
C HIS A 163 -2.55 17.57 3.52
N PHE A 164 -1.96 16.70 2.68
CA PHE A 164 -1.79 15.28 2.95
C PHE A 164 -1.05 15.01 4.28
N ILE A 165 0.14 15.58 4.48
CA ILE A 165 0.90 15.36 5.73
C ILE A 165 0.14 15.91 6.95
N GLN A 166 -0.45 17.10 6.82
CA GLN A 166 -1.21 17.74 7.90
C GLN A 166 -2.42 16.90 8.32
N ASN A 167 -3.10 16.29 7.35
CA ASN A 167 -4.29 15.45 7.59
C ASN A 167 -3.94 14.13 8.28
N HIS A 168 -2.78 13.52 7.99
CA HIS A 168 -2.29 12.42 8.80
C HIS A 168 -1.88 12.87 10.19
N TYR A 169 -1.07 13.92 10.28
CA TYR A 169 -0.41 14.33 11.52
C TYR A 169 -1.41 14.78 12.60
N LYS A 170 -2.50 15.47 12.22
CA LYS A 170 -3.49 16.01 13.18
C LYS A 170 -4.09 14.93 14.09
N HIS A 171 -4.30 13.72 13.57
CA HIS A 171 -4.86 12.59 14.34
C HIS A 171 -3.90 12.12 15.42
N HIS A 172 -2.60 12.07 15.09
CA HIS A 172 -1.56 11.65 16.03
C HIS A 172 -1.29 12.69 17.12
N LEU A 173 -1.78 13.93 17.00
CA LEU A 173 -1.70 14.93 18.09
C LEU A 173 -2.65 14.62 19.24
N GLN A 174 -3.77 13.95 18.95
CA GLN A 174 -4.83 13.69 19.93
C GLN A 174 -4.65 12.34 20.61
N GLU A 175 -4.23 11.33 19.85
CA GLU A 175 -4.13 9.94 20.30
C GLU A 175 -2.80 9.33 19.86
N THR A 176 -2.18 8.53 20.73
CA THR A 176 -0.88 7.91 20.45
C THR A 176 -0.98 6.50 19.90
N ASN A 177 -2.04 5.76 20.24
CA ASN A 177 -2.23 4.36 19.81
C ASN A 177 -3.17 4.26 18.60
N LEU A 178 -2.80 4.92 17.51
CA LEU A 178 -3.64 5.10 16.33
C LEU A 178 -2.94 4.67 15.04
N VAL A 179 -3.69 4.01 14.16
CA VAL A 179 -3.38 3.79 12.76
C VAL A 179 -4.35 4.64 11.94
N VAL A 180 -3.84 5.57 11.14
CA VAL A 180 -4.66 6.41 10.24
C VAL A 180 -4.39 5.96 8.81
N THR A 181 -5.42 5.50 8.12
CA THR A 181 -5.32 4.97 6.76
C THR A 181 -6.01 5.89 5.75
N GLY A 182 -5.30 6.21 4.68
CA GLY A 182 -5.88 6.84 3.48
C GLY A 182 -5.96 5.87 2.30
N ALA A 183 -5.36 4.68 2.41
CA ALA A 183 -5.34 3.66 1.37
C ALA A 183 -6.73 3.08 1.04
N MET A 184 -7.68 3.19 1.98
CA MET A 184 -9.06 2.76 1.75
C MET A 184 -9.88 3.79 0.94
N HIS A 185 -9.34 5.00 0.77
CA HIS A 185 -9.86 6.08 -0.07
C HIS A 185 -9.04 6.29 -1.34
N TYR A 186 -8.24 5.30 -1.70
CA TYR A 186 -7.32 5.37 -2.83
C TYR A 186 -8.03 5.67 -4.15
N GLU A 187 -7.50 6.65 -4.87
CA GLU A 187 -7.88 6.93 -6.25
C GLU A 187 -6.75 6.54 -7.20
N GLY A 188 -7.08 5.94 -8.33
CA GLY A 188 -6.13 5.83 -9.45
C GLY A 188 -6.08 7.16 -10.20
N VAL A 189 -4.95 7.46 -10.84
CA VAL A 189 -4.79 8.63 -11.72
C VAL A 189 -3.87 8.31 -12.88
N TYR A 190 -4.24 8.70 -14.10
CA TYR A 190 -3.33 8.61 -15.24
C TYR A 190 -2.37 9.80 -15.26
N THR A 191 -1.10 9.59 -14.89
CA THR A 191 -0.05 10.62 -15.01
C THR A 191 0.84 10.45 -16.23
N PHE A 192 0.93 9.22 -16.74
CA PHE A 192 1.61 8.87 -17.97
C PHE A 192 0.72 7.96 -18.80
N ILE A 193 0.83 8.05 -20.13
CA ILE A 193 0.32 7.04 -21.04
C ILE A 193 1.38 5.97 -21.17
N MET A 194 1.13 4.80 -20.57
CA MET A 194 2.05 3.68 -20.63
C MET A 194 1.82 2.90 -21.93
N PRO A 195 2.89 2.50 -22.64
CA PRO A 195 2.78 1.80 -23.92
C PRO A 195 2.19 0.39 -23.79
N ASP A 196 2.17 -0.15 -22.58
CA ASP A 196 1.74 -1.49 -22.19
C ASP A 196 0.42 -1.48 -21.38
N TYR A 197 -0.34 -0.37 -21.45
CA TYR A 197 -1.74 -0.39 -21.03
C TYR A 197 -2.55 -1.40 -21.86
N ASN A 198 -3.51 -2.05 -21.20
CA ASN A 198 -4.48 -2.91 -21.87
C ASN A 198 -5.60 -2.09 -22.53
N GLU A 199 -6.48 -2.76 -23.27
CA GLU A 199 -7.57 -2.11 -24.00
C GLU A 199 -8.53 -1.34 -23.07
N ASP A 200 -8.85 -1.90 -21.90
CA ASP A 200 -9.72 -1.27 -20.90
C ASP A 200 -9.08 0.02 -20.34
N GLN A 201 -7.78 -0.02 -20.04
CA GLN A 201 -7.03 1.14 -19.57
C GLN A 201 -6.98 2.24 -20.63
N PHE A 202 -6.77 1.89 -21.91
CA PHE A 202 -6.81 2.87 -23.00
C PHE A 202 -8.20 3.46 -23.21
N ALA A 203 -9.25 2.62 -23.20
CA ALA A 203 -10.63 3.07 -23.33
C ALA A 203 -11.00 4.03 -22.20
N HIS A 204 -10.68 3.66 -20.95
CA HIS A 204 -10.95 4.47 -19.77
C HIS A 204 -10.18 5.80 -19.78
N LEU A 205 -8.88 5.76 -20.10
CA LEU A 205 -8.07 6.97 -20.25
C LEU A 205 -8.70 7.91 -21.30
N LYS A 206 -9.12 7.36 -22.45
CA LYS A 206 -9.75 8.13 -23.54
C LYS A 206 -11.03 8.84 -23.05
N ASP A 207 -11.83 8.20 -22.22
CA ASP A 207 -13.04 8.81 -21.64
C ASP A 207 -12.75 9.93 -20.65
N LEU A 208 -11.65 9.81 -19.88
CA LEU A 208 -11.22 10.86 -18.97
C LEU A 208 -10.67 12.08 -19.72
N VAL A 209 -9.75 11.87 -20.67
CA VAL A 209 -9.12 13.00 -21.40
C VAL A 209 -10.11 13.77 -22.28
N ARG A 210 -11.19 13.14 -22.75
CA ARG A 210 -12.27 13.83 -23.52
C ARG A 210 -12.95 14.95 -22.74
N LYS A 211 -12.92 14.90 -21.41
CA LYS A 211 -13.53 15.91 -20.53
C LYS A 211 -12.66 17.16 -20.41
N ASP A 212 -11.43 17.12 -20.91
CA ASP A 212 -10.45 18.17 -20.77
C ASP A 212 -9.69 18.41 -22.10
N PRO A 213 -9.90 19.55 -22.78
CA PRO A 213 -9.26 19.82 -24.07
C PRO A 213 -7.73 19.77 -24.05
N LYS A 214 -7.08 20.16 -22.95
CA LYS A 214 -5.62 20.15 -22.81
C LYS A 214 -5.11 18.70 -22.78
N TYR A 215 -5.77 17.82 -22.03
CA TYR A 215 -5.39 16.41 -21.98
C TYR A 215 -5.75 15.67 -23.28
N MET A 216 -6.86 16.03 -23.94
CA MET A 216 -7.21 15.46 -25.24
C MET A 216 -6.15 15.78 -26.30
N GLU A 217 -5.63 17.01 -26.33
CA GLU A 217 -4.55 17.39 -27.26
C GLU A 217 -3.29 16.54 -27.06
N ILE A 218 -2.90 16.31 -25.79
CA ILE A 218 -1.75 15.47 -25.42
C ILE A 218 -2.01 14.01 -25.86
N TYR A 219 -3.21 13.49 -25.61
CA TYR A 219 -3.60 12.14 -26.02
C TYR A 219 -3.56 11.93 -27.54
N GLU A 220 -4.09 12.88 -28.32
CA GLU A 220 -4.02 12.81 -29.79
C GLU A 220 -2.58 12.89 -30.31
N SER A 221 -1.74 13.69 -29.65
CA SER A 221 -0.32 13.75 -29.96
C SER A 221 0.37 12.41 -29.69
N TYR A 222 0.03 11.74 -28.59
CA TYR A 222 0.45 10.37 -28.33
C TYR A 222 -0.03 9.42 -29.43
N GLU A 223 -1.31 9.41 -29.80
CA GLU A 223 -1.86 8.51 -30.82
C GLU A 223 -1.14 8.66 -32.17
N ARG A 224 -0.85 9.90 -32.58
CA ARG A 224 -0.06 10.19 -33.81
C ARG A 224 1.38 9.68 -33.75
N THR A 225 1.93 9.43 -32.57
CA THR A 225 3.36 9.16 -32.35
C THR A 225 3.66 7.84 -31.65
N ARG A 226 2.65 7.09 -31.19
CA ARG A 226 2.80 5.85 -30.40
C ARG A 226 3.61 4.76 -31.11
N HIS A 227 3.57 4.73 -32.44
CA HIS A 227 4.38 3.80 -33.25
C HIS A 227 5.88 4.14 -33.24
N LYS A 228 6.28 5.34 -32.81
CA LYS A 228 7.67 5.83 -32.83
C LYS A 228 8.43 5.56 -31.53
N SER A 229 7.75 5.32 -30.42
CA SER A 229 8.39 5.16 -29.11
C SER A 229 7.58 4.26 -28.19
N LYS A 230 8.24 3.25 -27.61
CA LYS A 230 7.69 2.39 -26.54
C LYS A 230 8.04 2.90 -25.14
N LYS A 231 8.17 4.22 -24.97
CA LYS A 231 8.44 4.83 -23.66
C LYS A 231 7.14 5.40 -23.10
N PRO A 232 6.99 5.45 -21.77
CA PRO A 232 5.92 6.21 -21.13
C PRO A 232 5.84 7.61 -21.73
N TYR A 233 4.62 8.10 -21.97
CA TYR A 233 4.35 9.42 -22.53
C TYR A 233 3.79 10.31 -21.42
N PRO A 234 4.41 11.45 -21.07
CA PRO A 234 3.93 12.32 -20.01
C PRO A 234 2.53 12.87 -20.33
N LEU A 235 1.58 12.69 -19.42
CA LEU A 235 0.22 13.22 -19.52
C LEU A 235 -0.01 14.38 -18.56
N VAL A 236 0.45 14.22 -17.31
CA VAL A 236 0.37 15.24 -16.26
C VAL A 236 1.66 16.06 -16.21
N THR A 237 1.51 17.37 -16.06
CA THR A 237 2.61 18.32 -15.88
C THR A 237 2.67 18.85 -14.44
N ILE A 238 3.76 19.53 -14.08
CA ILE A 238 3.88 20.19 -12.77
C ILE A 238 2.81 21.27 -12.55
N GLU A 239 2.38 21.96 -13.61
CA GLU A 239 1.34 22.99 -13.54
C GLU A 239 0.00 22.34 -13.17
N ASP A 240 -0.25 21.15 -13.70
CA ASP A 240 -1.45 20.40 -13.36
C ASP A 240 -1.41 19.90 -11.91
N ILE A 241 -0.22 19.66 -11.34
CA ILE A 241 -0.05 19.37 -9.90
C ILE A 241 -0.28 20.64 -9.07
N ASP A 242 0.33 21.77 -9.47
CA ASP A 242 0.20 23.05 -8.77
C ASP A 242 -1.25 23.58 -8.74
N THR A 243 -2.03 23.27 -9.77
CA THR A 243 -3.43 23.68 -9.92
C THR A 243 -4.42 22.56 -9.56
N GLU A 244 -3.92 21.40 -9.13
CA GLU A 244 -4.71 20.19 -8.86
C GLU A 244 -5.55 19.67 -10.04
N ARG A 245 -5.33 20.18 -11.27
CA ARG A 245 -6.01 19.75 -12.49
C ARG A 245 -5.87 18.24 -12.76
N PHE A 246 -4.78 17.61 -12.31
CA PHE A 246 -4.57 16.18 -12.48
C PHE A 246 -5.71 15.32 -11.90
N GLN A 247 -6.48 15.84 -10.94
CA GLN A 247 -7.63 15.16 -10.36
C GLN A 247 -8.73 14.88 -11.39
N SER A 248 -8.82 15.64 -12.51
CA SER A 248 -9.77 15.31 -13.58
C SER A 248 -9.43 14.02 -14.32
N LEU A 249 -8.22 13.50 -14.13
CA LEU A 249 -7.75 12.20 -14.64
C LEU A 249 -7.76 11.11 -13.55
N SER A 250 -8.31 11.42 -12.36
CA SER A 250 -8.47 10.44 -11.30
C SER A 250 -9.74 9.62 -11.46
N PHE A 251 -9.76 8.46 -10.81
CA PHE A 251 -10.88 7.55 -10.77
C PHE A 251 -10.86 6.72 -9.50
N SER A 252 -12.04 6.43 -8.96
CA SER A 252 -12.17 5.63 -7.75
C SER A 252 -11.70 4.19 -8.00
N ASN A 253 -10.72 3.73 -7.21
CA ASN A 253 -10.33 2.33 -7.21
C ASN A 253 -11.31 1.54 -6.34
N ARG A 254 -12.14 0.69 -6.98
CA ARG A 254 -13.36 0.14 -6.35
C ARG A 254 -13.12 -0.93 -5.29
N TYR A 255 -11.90 -1.45 -5.16
CA TYR A 255 -11.64 -2.63 -4.33
C TYR A 255 -12.00 -2.41 -2.85
N PHE A 256 -11.59 -1.30 -2.24
CA PHE A 256 -11.91 -1.01 -0.84
C PHE A 256 -13.16 -0.13 -0.65
N LEU A 257 -13.53 0.69 -1.63
CA LEU A 257 -14.70 1.57 -1.55
C LEU A 257 -16.03 0.79 -1.46
N ASN A 258 -16.07 -0.42 -2.02
CA ASN A 258 -17.25 -1.30 -1.98
C ASN A 258 -17.26 -2.28 -0.79
N SER A 259 -16.27 -2.20 0.11
CA SER A 259 -16.11 -3.11 1.24
C SER A 259 -17.19 -3.02 2.32
N GLY A 260 -18.10 -2.02 2.25
CA GLY A 260 -19.10 -1.75 3.28
C GLY A 260 -18.55 -1.08 4.56
N LEU A 261 -17.24 -0.86 4.65
CA LEU A 261 -16.61 -0.33 5.87
C LEU A 261 -17.12 1.05 6.31
N LYS A 262 -17.65 1.84 5.38
CA LYS A 262 -18.33 3.11 5.66
C LYS A 262 -19.46 2.99 6.70
N HIS A 263 -20.06 1.81 6.84
CA HIS A 263 -21.11 1.55 7.84
C HIS A 263 -20.62 1.65 9.28
N PHE A 264 -19.31 1.52 9.52
CA PHE A 264 -18.70 1.60 10.84
C PHE A 264 -18.12 2.98 11.16
N GLY A 265 -18.34 3.97 10.27
CA GLY A 265 -17.83 5.33 10.39
C GLY A 265 -16.30 5.41 10.32
N GLU A 266 -15.79 6.60 10.60
CA GLU A 266 -14.36 6.92 10.52
C GLU A 266 -13.49 6.00 11.39
N ARG A 267 -14.00 5.58 12.56
CA ARG A 267 -13.24 4.79 13.55
C ARG A 267 -13.45 3.28 13.45
N LEU A 268 -14.13 2.80 12.42
CA LEU A 268 -14.42 1.36 12.25
C LEU A 268 -15.09 0.73 13.49
N LYS A 269 -15.90 1.48 14.22
CA LYS A 269 -16.43 1.03 15.52
C LYS A 269 -17.37 -0.16 15.33
N GLY A 270 -17.02 -1.30 15.93
CA GLY A 270 -17.80 -2.53 15.84
C GLY A 270 -17.40 -3.43 14.67
N PHE A 271 -16.54 -2.98 13.75
CA PHE A 271 -15.98 -3.87 12.74
C PHE A 271 -14.99 -4.83 13.39
N THR A 272 -15.04 -6.11 13.02
CA THR A 272 -14.26 -7.17 13.69
C THR A 272 -12.85 -7.36 13.13
N LEU A 273 -12.56 -6.78 11.95
CA LEU A 273 -11.30 -6.96 11.24
C LEU A 273 -10.59 -5.62 10.92
N PRO A 274 -10.54 -4.61 11.83
CA PRO A 274 -10.07 -3.27 11.49
C PRO A 274 -8.61 -3.24 11.01
N TYR A 275 -7.81 -4.24 11.40
CA TYR A 275 -6.41 -4.36 11.00
C TYR A 275 -6.19 -4.49 9.48
N ILE A 276 -7.20 -4.92 8.70
CA ILE A 276 -7.07 -4.99 7.24
C ILE A 276 -6.90 -3.60 6.60
N ALA A 277 -7.22 -2.54 7.35
CA ALA A 277 -7.09 -1.16 6.90
C ALA A 277 -5.64 -0.63 7.02
N PHE A 278 -4.73 -1.37 7.68
CA PHE A 278 -3.30 -1.09 7.56
C PHE A 278 -2.84 -1.48 6.16
N LEU A 279 -2.59 -0.50 5.30
CA LEU A 279 -2.11 -0.71 3.94
C LEU A 279 -1.00 0.31 3.67
N SER A 280 0.22 -0.17 3.52
CA SER A 280 1.42 0.67 3.54
C SER A 280 1.66 1.48 2.27
N GLY A 281 0.73 1.40 1.30
CA GLY A 281 0.67 2.35 0.19
C GLY A 281 0.19 3.74 0.61
N ASN A 282 -0.56 3.85 1.71
CA ASN A 282 -0.96 5.10 2.34
C ASN A 282 -1.54 4.86 3.75
N VAL A 283 -0.65 4.84 4.76
CA VAL A 283 -1.04 4.68 6.18
C VAL A 283 -0.02 5.36 7.07
N SER A 284 -0.48 5.85 8.22
CA SER A 284 0.39 6.44 9.22
C SER A 284 0.19 5.84 10.61
N VAL A 285 1.29 5.75 11.35
CA VAL A 285 1.34 5.17 12.70
C VAL A 285 2.51 5.81 13.45
N ARG A 286 2.42 5.90 14.78
CA ARG A 286 3.57 6.32 15.58
C ARG A 286 4.66 5.27 15.57
N LYS A 287 5.92 5.72 15.48
CA LYS A 287 7.11 4.84 15.50
C LYS A 287 7.16 3.99 16.76
N GLU A 288 6.72 4.53 17.89
CA GLU A 288 6.64 3.82 19.17
C GLU A 288 5.75 2.56 19.09
N GLU A 289 4.60 2.63 18.41
CA GLU A 289 3.69 1.49 18.27
C GLU A 289 4.29 0.37 17.40
N LEU A 290 5.12 0.74 16.43
CA LEU A 290 5.92 -0.22 15.66
C LEU A 290 7.08 -0.80 16.48
N ASN A 291 7.70 -0.01 17.37
CA ASN A 291 8.73 -0.52 18.29
C ASN A 291 8.13 -1.56 19.26
N LYS A 292 6.90 -1.34 19.73
CA LYS A 292 6.16 -2.29 20.59
C LYS A 292 5.72 -3.53 19.83
N SER A 293 5.18 -3.35 18.62
CA SER A 293 4.58 -4.44 17.85
C SER A 293 5.59 -5.26 17.07
N GLY A 294 6.76 -4.70 16.78
CA GLY A 294 7.72 -5.21 15.80
C GLY A 294 7.48 -4.59 14.41
N TYR A 295 8.53 -4.53 13.58
CA TYR A 295 8.43 -3.99 12.22
C TYR A 295 7.85 -5.02 11.23
N PHE A 296 7.92 -4.77 9.92
CA PHE A 296 7.44 -5.72 8.92
C PHE A 296 8.22 -7.04 9.01
N ASP A 297 7.51 -8.17 8.90
CA ASP A 297 8.16 -9.47 8.83
C ASP A 297 8.79 -9.66 7.44
N GLU A 298 10.14 -9.69 7.42
CA GLU A 298 10.95 -9.79 6.21
C GLU A 298 10.83 -11.15 5.50
N THR A 299 10.15 -12.14 6.11
CA THR A 299 9.83 -13.41 5.47
C THR A 299 8.65 -13.32 4.48
N PHE A 300 7.89 -12.23 4.53
CA PHE A 300 6.87 -11.88 3.54
C PHE A 300 7.56 -11.24 2.33
N VAL A 301 7.63 -12.01 1.24
CA VAL A 301 8.32 -11.62 0.00
C VAL A 301 7.31 -11.58 -1.13
N GLY A 302 7.47 -10.64 -2.06
CA GLY A 302 6.52 -10.43 -3.15
C GLY A 302 5.33 -9.57 -2.70
N TYR A 303 4.16 -9.87 -3.22
CA TYR A 303 2.93 -9.13 -2.97
C TYR A 303 1.99 -9.85 -1.97
N GLY A 304 1.45 -9.12 -0.99
CA GLY A 304 0.26 -9.50 -0.23
C GLY A 304 0.54 -9.95 1.20
N ALA A 305 -0.46 -9.72 2.07
CA ALA A 305 -0.54 -10.05 3.49
C ALA A 305 0.51 -9.44 4.43
N GLU A 306 1.61 -8.84 3.94
CA GLU A 306 2.62 -8.20 4.79
C GLU A 306 2.05 -7.01 5.57
N ASP A 307 1.15 -6.28 4.94
CA ASP A 307 0.46 -5.12 5.51
C ASP A 307 -0.58 -5.55 6.56
N TRP A 308 -1.33 -6.61 6.27
CA TRP A 308 -2.30 -7.17 7.21
C TRP A 308 -1.64 -7.80 8.42
N GLU A 309 -0.47 -8.41 8.27
CA GLU A 309 0.24 -9.05 9.38
C GLU A 309 0.72 -8.03 10.42
N ILE A 310 1.34 -6.92 9.98
CA ILE A 310 1.73 -5.85 10.89
C ILE A 310 0.52 -5.10 11.45
N GLY A 311 -0.51 -4.88 10.63
CA GLY A 311 -1.79 -4.34 11.08
C GLY A 311 -2.41 -5.19 12.18
N TYR A 312 -2.35 -6.52 12.04
CA TYR A 312 -2.87 -7.47 13.02
C TYR A 312 -2.14 -7.38 14.34
N ARG A 313 -0.80 -7.33 14.33
CA ARG A 313 0.00 -7.15 15.54
C ARG A 313 -0.29 -5.81 16.23
N LEU A 314 -0.40 -4.73 15.47
CA LEU A 314 -0.80 -3.41 16.00
C LEU A 314 -2.18 -3.48 16.66
N TYR A 315 -3.17 -4.10 15.99
CA TYR A 315 -4.51 -4.28 16.54
C TYR A 315 -4.52 -5.11 17.81
N LYS A 316 -3.77 -6.22 17.86
CA LYS A 316 -3.65 -7.05 19.09
C LYS A 316 -2.94 -6.33 20.23
N ASN A 317 -2.12 -5.32 19.92
CA ASN A 317 -1.52 -4.40 20.89
C ASN A 317 -2.42 -3.19 21.21
N GLY A 318 -3.68 -3.22 20.80
CA GLY A 318 -4.71 -2.23 21.17
C GLY A 318 -4.84 -1.03 20.25
N ALA A 319 -4.09 -0.99 19.14
CA ALA A 319 -4.17 0.12 18.19
C ALA A 319 -5.58 0.28 17.62
N GLN A 320 -6.04 1.53 17.60
CA GLN A 320 -7.30 1.92 16.97
C GLN A 320 -7.06 2.30 15.51
N PHE A 321 -8.07 2.13 14.67
CA PHE A 321 -7.97 2.37 13.23
C PHE A 321 -8.92 3.49 12.80
N VAL A 322 -8.39 4.42 12.02
CA VAL A 322 -9.11 5.60 11.53
C VAL A 322 -9.01 5.68 10.01
N LEU A 323 -10.18 5.81 9.37
CA LEU A 323 -10.38 6.01 7.94
C LEU A 323 -10.70 7.49 7.68
N ASP A 324 -9.68 8.32 7.44
CA ASP A 324 -9.91 9.73 7.14
C ASP A 324 -9.86 9.97 5.62
N PRO A 325 -10.97 10.29 4.94
CA PRO A 325 -10.99 10.57 3.50
C PRO A 325 -10.14 11.79 3.10
N SER A 326 -9.84 12.70 4.03
CA SER A 326 -8.93 13.83 3.78
C SER A 326 -7.45 13.41 3.64
N THR A 327 -7.11 12.17 3.98
CA THR A 327 -5.77 11.57 3.79
C THR A 327 -5.61 10.89 2.44
N VAL A 328 -6.51 11.14 1.47
CA VAL A 328 -6.43 10.55 0.13
C VAL A 328 -5.08 10.80 -0.55
N ALA A 329 -4.62 9.76 -1.25
CA ALA A 329 -3.50 9.82 -2.17
C ALA A 329 -3.89 9.14 -3.49
N TYR A 330 -3.32 9.62 -4.58
CA TYR A 330 -3.66 9.22 -5.94
C TYR A 330 -2.54 8.36 -6.52
N HIS A 331 -2.83 7.10 -6.79
CA HIS A 331 -1.84 6.23 -7.40
C HIS A 331 -1.74 6.43 -8.88
N GLN A 332 -0.50 6.62 -9.31
CA GLN A 332 -0.16 6.81 -10.69
C GLN A 332 -0.31 5.48 -11.43
N GLU A 333 -1.41 5.36 -12.18
CA GLU A 333 -1.83 4.16 -12.88
C GLU A 333 -0.67 3.59 -13.71
N HIS A 334 -0.49 2.28 -13.59
CA HIS A 334 0.56 1.58 -14.32
C HIS A 334 0.17 0.11 -14.53
N PRO A 335 0.70 -0.54 -15.57
CA PRO A 335 0.52 -1.97 -15.80
C PRO A 335 0.87 -2.81 -14.58
N ILE A 336 0.10 -3.89 -14.36
CA ILE A 336 0.25 -4.79 -13.22
C ILE A 336 0.88 -6.11 -13.68
N SER A 337 1.86 -6.61 -12.91
CA SER A 337 2.48 -7.92 -13.15
C SER A 337 1.50 -9.06 -12.90
N LYS A 338 1.49 -10.06 -13.78
CA LYS A 338 0.67 -11.29 -13.66
C LYS A 338 1.08 -12.22 -12.51
N LYS A 339 2.22 -11.99 -11.84
CA LYS A 339 2.75 -12.87 -10.78
C LYS A 339 2.10 -12.71 -9.40
N LYS A 340 1.29 -11.66 -9.19
CA LYS A 340 0.78 -11.26 -7.87
C LYS A 340 -0.04 -12.32 -7.14
N LEU A 341 -0.88 -13.08 -7.85
CA LEU A 341 -1.80 -14.03 -7.22
C LEU A 341 -1.08 -15.16 -6.47
N LYS A 342 -0.01 -15.71 -7.06
CA LYS A 342 0.78 -16.77 -6.42
C LYS A 342 1.49 -16.26 -5.16
N GLU A 343 2.06 -15.05 -5.24
CA GLU A 343 2.75 -14.42 -4.11
C GLU A 343 1.77 -14.15 -2.95
N GLN A 344 0.55 -13.69 -3.28
CA GLN A 344 -0.50 -13.37 -2.31
C GLN A 344 -0.86 -14.59 -1.46
N TRP A 345 -1.17 -15.74 -2.08
CA TRP A 345 -1.56 -16.94 -1.32
C TRP A 345 -0.43 -17.52 -0.48
N GLY A 346 0.81 -17.46 -0.97
CA GLY A 346 1.97 -17.88 -0.19
C GLY A 346 2.18 -17.04 1.06
N ASN A 347 2.00 -15.72 0.96
CA ASN A 347 2.07 -14.84 2.11
C ASN A 347 0.84 -14.95 3.02
N HIS A 348 -0.36 -15.19 2.48
CA HIS A 348 -1.55 -15.48 3.29
C HIS A 348 -1.37 -16.76 4.11
N TYR A 349 -0.78 -17.82 3.54
CA TYR A 349 -0.43 -19.03 4.28
C TYR A 349 0.54 -18.75 5.42
N ARG A 350 1.58 -17.94 5.18
CA ARG A 350 2.49 -17.50 6.25
C ARG A 350 1.76 -16.73 7.34
N PHE A 351 0.83 -15.85 6.97
CA PHE A 351 0.04 -15.06 7.91
C PHE A 351 -0.81 -15.96 8.82
N VAL A 352 -1.58 -16.88 8.24
CA VAL A 352 -2.40 -17.85 8.97
C VAL A 352 -1.55 -18.79 9.84
N LYS A 353 -0.38 -19.25 9.35
CA LYS A 353 0.53 -20.09 10.15
C LYS A 353 1.07 -19.38 11.39
N LYS A 354 1.35 -18.08 11.28
CA LYS A 354 1.84 -17.26 12.40
C LYS A 354 0.72 -16.91 13.38
N HIS A 355 -0.47 -16.63 12.86
CA HIS A 355 -1.62 -16.17 13.63
C HIS A 355 -2.85 -17.05 13.30
N PRO A 356 -2.92 -18.31 13.80
CA PRO A 356 -3.98 -19.26 13.45
C PRO A 356 -5.30 -18.99 14.20
N ASN A 357 -5.63 -17.73 14.41
CA ASN A 357 -6.84 -17.27 15.08
C ASN A 357 -7.99 -17.17 14.07
N ILE A 358 -9.25 -17.28 14.55
CA ILE A 358 -10.42 -17.30 13.66
C ILE A 358 -10.55 -16.00 12.85
N ASP A 359 -10.18 -14.86 13.44
CA ASP A 359 -10.20 -13.56 12.77
C ASP A 359 -9.22 -13.48 11.60
N VAL A 360 -8.10 -14.21 11.63
CA VAL A 360 -7.17 -14.33 10.50
C VAL A 360 -7.65 -15.41 9.53
N LEU A 361 -8.08 -16.57 10.03
CA LEU A 361 -8.55 -17.69 9.21
C LEU A 361 -9.74 -17.29 8.32
N ILE A 362 -10.64 -16.44 8.81
CA ILE A 362 -11.84 -16.04 8.06
C ILE A 362 -11.50 -15.32 6.75
N LEU A 363 -10.31 -14.70 6.65
CA LEU A 363 -9.84 -14.05 5.42
C LEU A 363 -9.64 -15.04 4.27
N SER A 364 -9.54 -16.35 4.54
CA SER A 364 -9.48 -17.37 3.49
C SER A 364 -10.73 -17.40 2.61
N LEU A 365 -11.85 -16.87 3.11
CA LEU A 365 -13.09 -16.76 2.35
C LEU A 365 -13.00 -15.76 1.19
N GLU A 366 -11.95 -14.92 1.12
CA GLU A 366 -11.68 -14.06 -0.04
C GLU A 366 -11.53 -14.88 -1.33
N TRP A 367 -11.05 -16.13 -1.25
CA TRP A 367 -10.96 -17.03 -2.41
C TRP A 367 -12.34 -17.32 -3.04
N LYS A 368 -13.41 -17.29 -2.24
CA LYS A 368 -14.80 -17.39 -2.70
C LYS A 368 -15.42 -16.04 -3.06
N GLU A 369 -14.61 -14.97 -3.13
CA GLU A 369 -15.06 -13.60 -3.37
C GLU A 369 -16.07 -13.09 -2.33
N LEU A 370 -16.08 -13.67 -1.13
CA LEU A 370 -16.93 -13.18 -0.04
C LEU A 370 -16.39 -11.83 0.47
N SER A 371 -17.28 -10.87 0.65
CA SER A 371 -16.90 -9.51 1.07
C SER A 371 -16.42 -9.47 2.53
N PHE A 372 -15.65 -8.44 2.87
CA PHE A 372 -15.28 -8.19 4.27
C PHE A 372 -16.49 -7.98 5.20
N MET A 373 -17.64 -7.49 4.68
CA MET A 373 -18.88 -7.44 5.46
C MET A 373 -19.41 -8.83 5.79
N HIS A 374 -19.38 -9.75 4.81
CA HIS A 374 -19.79 -11.13 5.02
C HIS A 374 -18.90 -11.78 6.08
N MET A 375 -17.57 -11.64 5.94
CA MET A 375 -16.61 -12.18 6.91
C MET A 375 -16.81 -11.58 8.31
N HIS A 376 -17.10 -10.27 8.39
CA HIS A 376 -17.41 -9.61 9.64
C HIS A 376 -18.64 -10.21 10.33
N GLN A 377 -19.75 -10.36 9.61
CA GLN A 377 -20.98 -10.95 10.15
C GLN A 377 -20.78 -12.41 10.55
N THR A 378 -20.08 -13.20 9.72
CA THR A 378 -19.71 -14.57 10.07
C THR A 378 -18.91 -14.63 11.36
N LEU A 379 -17.97 -13.69 11.58
CA LEU A 379 -17.15 -13.67 12.79
C LEU A 379 -17.95 -13.21 14.02
N VAL A 380 -18.86 -12.24 13.88
CA VAL A 380 -19.80 -11.86 14.94
C VAL A 380 -20.64 -13.06 15.38
N GLU A 381 -21.23 -13.77 14.43
CA GLU A 381 -22.02 -14.97 14.68
C GLU A 381 -21.19 -16.11 15.30
N TYR A 382 -19.98 -16.36 14.78
CA TYR A 382 -19.06 -17.38 15.29
C TYR A 382 -18.69 -17.15 16.77
N ASN A 383 -18.42 -15.89 17.14
CA ASN A 383 -18.06 -15.55 18.52
C ASN A 383 -19.28 -15.67 19.46
N ALA A 384 -20.47 -15.28 18.98
CA ALA A 384 -21.71 -15.38 19.75
C ALA A 384 -22.14 -16.83 20.05
N LEU A 385 -21.61 -17.84 19.34
CA LEU A 385 -21.89 -19.25 19.64
C LEU A 385 -21.45 -19.64 21.07
N ASP A 386 -20.25 -19.26 21.50
CA ASP A 386 -19.76 -19.64 22.84
C ASP A 386 -20.50 -18.85 23.94
N GLU A 387 -20.91 -17.62 23.63
CA GLU A 387 -21.66 -16.76 24.57
C GLU A 387 -23.09 -17.25 24.78
N ARG A 388 -23.77 -17.66 23.70
CA ARG A 388 -25.19 -18.05 23.72
C ARG A 388 -25.40 -19.55 23.97
N PHE A 389 -24.46 -20.38 23.54
CA PHE A 389 -24.56 -21.84 23.54
C PHE A 389 -23.23 -22.50 23.94
N PRO A 390 -22.77 -22.31 25.19
CA PRO A 390 -21.46 -22.78 25.62
C PRO A 390 -21.25 -24.27 25.37
N ASN A 391 -20.15 -24.63 24.72
CA ASN A 391 -19.74 -26.00 24.38
C ASN A 391 -20.65 -26.76 23.37
N GLU A 392 -21.77 -26.19 22.92
CA GLU A 392 -22.70 -26.90 22.01
C GLU A 392 -22.13 -27.05 20.59
N TYR A 393 -21.22 -26.18 20.16
CA TYR A 393 -20.76 -26.06 18.76
C TYR A 393 -19.29 -26.44 18.54
N ASN A 394 -18.66 -27.15 19.48
CA ASN A 394 -17.22 -27.42 19.43
C ASN A 394 -16.76 -28.14 18.15
N GLU A 395 -17.50 -29.15 17.69
CA GLU A 395 -17.13 -29.90 16.48
C GLU A 395 -17.29 -29.09 15.20
N LEU A 396 -18.39 -28.33 15.07
CA LEU A 396 -18.62 -27.41 13.96
C LEU A 396 -17.53 -26.34 13.91
N LYS A 397 -17.18 -25.74 15.07
CA LYS A 397 -16.13 -24.72 15.15
C LYS A 397 -14.76 -25.28 14.78
N LYS A 398 -14.44 -26.49 15.24
CA LYS A 398 -13.21 -27.22 14.87
C LYS A 398 -13.17 -27.52 13.37
N ALA A 399 -14.27 -28.02 12.81
CA ALA A 399 -14.39 -28.30 11.38
C ALA A 399 -14.24 -27.04 10.55
N PHE A 400 -14.95 -25.97 10.90
CA PHE A 400 -14.90 -24.69 10.20
C PHE A 400 -13.48 -24.12 10.15
N ARG A 401 -12.80 -24.05 11.31
CA ARG A 401 -11.39 -23.60 11.38
C ARG A 401 -10.47 -24.46 10.52
N THR A 402 -10.65 -25.78 10.55
CA THR A 402 -9.84 -26.72 9.76
C THR A 402 -10.04 -26.48 8.27
N MET A 403 -11.28 -26.30 7.81
CA MET A 403 -11.58 -26.02 6.42
C MET A 403 -10.98 -24.68 5.96
N LEU A 404 -11.14 -23.61 6.75
CA LEU A 404 -10.53 -22.30 6.44
C LEU A 404 -9.01 -22.40 6.29
N PHE A 405 -8.35 -23.12 7.19
CA PHE A 405 -6.91 -23.38 7.09
C PHE A 405 -6.56 -24.18 5.81
N ARG A 406 -7.33 -25.22 5.51
CA ARG A 406 -7.10 -26.10 4.34
C ARG A 406 -7.29 -25.37 3.02
N ILE A 407 -8.21 -24.41 2.93
CA ILE A 407 -8.35 -23.53 1.75
C ILE A 407 -7.02 -22.86 1.43
N ILE A 408 -6.42 -22.21 2.42
CA ILE A 408 -5.15 -21.49 2.25
C ILE A 408 -3.99 -22.45 1.96
N GLU A 409 -3.97 -23.63 2.59
CA GLU A 409 -2.97 -24.66 2.31
C GLU A 409 -3.04 -25.16 0.86
N CYS A 410 -4.24 -25.45 0.34
CA CYS A 410 -4.44 -25.85 -1.05
C CYS A 410 -3.99 -24.73 -2.01
N LEU A 411 -4.39 -23.48 -1.77
CA LEU A 411 -4.03 -22.34 -2.61
C LEU A 411 -2.52 -22.08 -2.64
N ASN A 412 -1.84 -22.20 -1.49
CA ASN A 412 -0.39 -22.08 -1.40
C ASN A 412 0.33 -23.17 -2.20
N ASN A 413 -0.20 -24.39 -2.20
CA ASN A 413 0.38 -25.55 -2.89
C ASN A 413 -0.09 -25.71 -4.34
N GLU A 414 -0.84 -24.73 -4.87
CA GLU A 414 -1.44 -24.77 -6.21
C GLU A 414 -2.29 -26.04 -6.43
N GLN A 415 -2.96 -26.52 -5.37
CA GLN A 415 -3.85 -27.67 -5.39
C GLN A 415 -5.32 -27.24 -5.51
N PRO A 416 -6.18 -28.07 -6.09
CA PRO A 416 -7.63 -27.86 -6.02
C PRO A 416 -8.10 -27.68 -4.57
N VAL A 417 -8.96 -26.68 -4.36
CA VAL A 417 -9.60 -26.43 -3.07
C VAL A 417 -10.80 -27.38 -2.94
N THR A 418 -10.49 -28.63 -2.65
CA THR A 418 -11.43 -29.73 -2.48
C THR A 418 -11.02 -30.59 -1.29
N GLU A 419 -11.95 -31.40 -0.82
CA GLU A 419 -11.81 -32.33 0.28
C GLU A 419 -11.31 -31.67 1.56
N LEU A 420 -11.90 -30.52 1.90
CA LEU A 420 -11.42 -29.63 2.97
C LEU A 420 -11.59 -30.23 4.35
N TYR A 421 -12.57 -31.13 4.53
CA TYR A 421 -12.80 -31.85 5.77
C TYR A 421 -13.20 -33.30 5.52
N LYS A 422 -12.21 -34.20 5.42
CA LYS A 422 -12.44 -35.63 5.26
C LYS A 422 -12.70 -36.29 6.62
N LEU A 423 -13.93 -36.74 6.83
CA LEU A 423 -14.28 -37.70 7.87
C LEU A 423 -14.86 -38.97 7.24
N PRO A 424 -14.58 -40.16 7.77
CA PRO A 424 -15.27 -41.38 7.35
C PRO A 424 -16.79 -41.20 7.43
N GLY A 425 -17.50 -41.71 6.43
CA GLY A 425 -18.97 -41.73 6.43
C GLY A 425 -19.51 -42.43 7.68
N GLY A 426 -20.49 -41.82 8.35
CA GLY A 426 -21.09 -42.37 9.58
C GLY A 426 -20.26 -42.19 10.86
N SER A 427 -19.14 -41.47 10.81
CA SER A 427 -18.41 -41.11 12.03
C SER A 427 -19.25 -40.22 12.96
N GLU A 428 -19.13 -40.44 14.26
CA GLU A 428 -19.84 -39.67 15.30
C GLU A 428 -19.57 -38.16 15.18
N GLU A 429 -18.34 -37.77 14.84
CA GLU A 429 -17.95 -36.38 14.61
C GLU A 429 -18.73 -35.75 13.44
N ARG A 430 -18.86 -36.46 12.31
CA ARG A 430 -19.62 -35.96 11.15
C ARG A 430 -21.10 -35.77 11.47
N ILE A 431 -21.68 -36.69 12.24
CA ILE A 431 -23.07 -36.60 12.70
C ILE A 431 -23.25 -35.38 13.60
N LYS A 432 -22.35 -35.16 14.56
CA LYS A 432 -22.38 -33.99 15.45
C LYS A 432 -22.24 -32.67 14.70
N ILE A 433 -21.31 -32.58 13.75
CA ILE A 433 -21.14 -31.38 12.92
C ILE A 433 -22.42 -31.06 12.15
N HIS A 434 -23.04 -32.06 11.52
CA HIS A 434 -24.28 -31.85 10.79
C HIS A 434 -25.44 -31.43 11.71
N GLN A 435 -25.62 -32.11 12.85
CA GLN A 435 -26.62 -31.72 13.85
C GLN A 435 -26.43 -30.29 14.35
N GLN A 436 -25.18 -29.88 14.61
CA GLN A 436 -24.86 -28.50 15.00
C GLN A 436 -25.16 -27.52 13.86
N PHE A 437 -24.79 -27.84 12.62
CA PHE A 437 -25.01 -27.00 11.44
C PHE A 437 -26.49 -26.73 11.19
N GLU A 438 -27.36 -27.75 11.25
CA GLU A 438 -28.80 -27.61 11.01
C GLU A 438 -29.48 -26.65 12.00
N THR A 439 -28.89 -26.44 13.18
CA THR A 439 -29.43 -25.52 14.18
C THR A 439 -29.02 -24.06 13.97
N LEU A 440 -28.04 -23.76 13.11
CA LEU A 440 -27.50 -22.41 12.94
C LEU A 440 -28.56 -21.42 12.44
N ARG A 441 -29.20 -21.69 11.28
CA ARG A 441 -30.22 -20.78 10.72
C ARG A 441 -31.44 -20.62 11.64
N PRO A 442 -32.03 -21.69 12.22
CA PRO A 442 -33.12 -21.55 13.19
C PRO A 442 -32.76 -20.69 14.42
N ARG A 443 -31.47 -20.59 14.77
CA ARG A 443 -30.98 -19.78 15.90
C ARG A 443 -30.47 -18.39 15.50
N GLY A 444 -30.61 -18.02 14.22
CA GLY A 444 -30.26 -16.71 13.66
C GLY A 444 -28.77 -16.53 13.32
N PHE A 445 -28.07 -17.62 12.96
CA PHE A 445 -26.67 -17.58 12.53
C PHE A 445 -26.55 -17.80 11.01
N ASP A 446 -27.11 -16.87 10.23
CA ASP A 446 -27.27 -17.01 8.79
C ASP A 446 -25.95 -16.86 8.00
N TYR A 447 -25.07 -15.95 8.43
CA TYR A 447 -23.80 -15.70 7.75
C TYR A 447 -22.79 -16.83 8.01
N LEU A 448 -22.75 -17.34 9.23
CA LEU A 448 -21.94 -18.50 9.60
C LEU A 448 -22.44 -19.76 8.91
N ALA A 449 -23.76 -20.00 8.88
CA ALA A 449 -24.33 -21.10 8.10
C ALA A 449 -23.96 -20.97 6.62
N SER A 450 -24.13 -19.79 6.02
CA SER A 450 -23.77 -19.54 4.62
C SER A 450 -22.28 -19.75 4.34
N SER A 451 -21.38 -19.24 5.20
CA SER A 451 -19.93 -19.45 5.06
C SER A 451 -19.55 -20.92 5.17
N PHE A 452 -20.17 -21.64 6.11
CA PHE A 452 -19.90 -23.06 6.32
C PHE A 452 -20.36 -23.89 5.11
N GLU A 453 -21.59 -23.66 4.63
CA GLU A 453 -22.19 -24.34 3.47
C GLU A 453 -21.35 -24.20 2.21
N GLN A 454 -20.81 -23.00 1.96
CA GLN A 454 -19.98 -22.72 0.78
C GLN A 454 -18.66 -23.50 0.72
N ILE A 455 -18.18 -24.02 1.85
CA ILE A 455 -16.88 -24.70 1.93
C ILE A 455 -16.99 -26.15 2.41
N TYR A 456 -18.07 -26.54 3.10
CA TYR A 456 -18.22 -27.87 3.69
C TYR A 456 -18.40 -28.99 2.65
N HIS A 457 -18.96 -28.65 1.49
CA HIS A 457 -19.17 -29.61 0.40
C HIS A 457 -18.00 -29.69 -0.60
N LEU A 458 -16.95 -28.88 -0.40
CA LEU A 458 -15.73 -28.93 -1.20
C LEU A 458 -14.84 -30.06 -0.75
#